data_AF-A0A7X9GRC9-F1
#
_entry.id   AF-A0A7X9GRC9-F1
#
_cell.length_a   1.000
_cell.length_b   1.000
_cell.length_c   1.000
_cell.angle_alpha   90.00
_cell.angle_beta   90.00
_cell.angle_gamma   90.00
#
_symmetry.space_group_name_H-M   'P 1'
#
loop_
_entity.id
_entity.type
_entity.pdbx_description
1 polymer ?
#
loop_
_entity_poly.entity_id
_entity_poly.type
_entity_poly.pdbx_seq_one_letter_code
_entity_poly.pdbx_strand_id
1 'polypeptide(L)'
;MPLLHKYHYPLIYPKNLEGSVIILAEKRTVRIGGVAMNKIETWQFADNDPMDEAINAVNTNPKSVYGSGHLDYYSHVIDVLDGKADPIVTGREARKTVEIIEAAYKKTM
;
A
#
# COMPACT_ATOMS: atom_id res chain seq x y z
N MET A 1 -16.56 -7.22 -14.96
CA MET A 1 -15.13 -7.35 -15.39
C MET A 1 -14.29 -7.72 -14.18
N PRO A 2 -13.30 -8.63 -14.28
CA PRO A 2 -12.40 -8.92 -13.16
C PRO A 2 -11.46 -7.74 -12.92
N LEU A 3 -11.24 -7.37 -11.66
CA LEU A 3 -10.25 -6.37 -11.28
C LEU A 3 -8.86 -6.83 -11.73
N LEU A 4 -8.20 -6.02 -12.56
CA LEU A 4 -6.83 -6.27 -12.99
C LEU A 4 -5.91 -5.43 -12.10
N HIS A 5 -5.11 -6.08 -11.26
CA HIS A 5 -4.06 -5.43 -10.48
C HIS A 5 -2.71 -5.67 -11.16
N LYS A 6 -1.93 -4.61 -11.37
CA LYS A 6 -0.54 -4.69 -11.82
C LYS A 6 0.36 -4.02 -10.78
N TYR A 7 1.41 -4.73 -10.37
CA TYR A 7 2.43 -4.28 -9.41
C TYR A 7 3.78 -4.16 -10.13
N HIS A 8 4.48 -3.04 -9.93
CA HIS A 8 5.84 -2.85 -10.44
C HIS A 8 6.74 -2.36 -9.29
N TYR A 9 7.85 -3.07 -9.07
CA TYR A 9 8.83 -2.71 -8.05
C TYR A 9 10.26 -2.85 -8.60
N PRO A 10 10.69 -1.94 -9.49
CA PRO A 10 12.03 -1.97 -10.05
C PRO A 10 13.07 -1.51 -9.01
N LEU A 11 13.75 -2.49 -8.40
CA LEU A 11 15.04 -2.29 -7.74
C LEU A 11 16.10 -2.20 -8.84
N ILE A 12 16.72 -1.02 -8.99
CA ILE A 12 17.69 -0.76 -10.06
C ILE A 12 18.91 -0.05 -9.49
N TYR A 13 20.09 -0.36 -10.02
CA TYR A 13 21.31 0.37 -9.69
C TYR A 13 21.27 1.76 -10.32
N PRO A 14 21.69 2.84 -9.63
CA PRO A 14 22.25 2.90 -8.27
C PRO A 14 21.22 3.21 -7.16
N LYS A 15 19.93 3.36 -7.49
CA LYS A 15 18.88 3.73 -6.55
C LYS A 15 17.51 3.22 -7.00
N ASN A 16 16.60 3.03 -6.04
CA ASN A 16 15.19 2.72 -6.33
C ASN A 16 14.58 3.78 -7.24
N LEU A 17 13.94 3.35 -8.33
CA LEU A 17 13.27 4.27 -9.25
C LEU A 17 11.79 4.45 -8.93
N GLU A 18 11.09 3.37 -8.59
CA GLU A 18 9.64 3.38 -8.45
C GLU A 18 9.16 2.25 -7.53
N GLY A 19 8.10 2.52 -6.79
CA GLY A 19 7.16 1.52 -6.29
C GLY A 19 5.76 2.00 -6.62
N SER A 20 5.00 1.22 -7.39
CA SER A 20 3.65 1.62 -7.78
C SER A 20 2.64 0.48 -7.79
N VAL A 21 1.39 0.88 -7.55
CA VAL A 21 0.20 0.04 -7.69
C VAL A 21 -0.83 0.76 -8.54
N ILE A 22 -1.43 0.02 -9.47
CA ILE A 22 -2.55 0.49 -10.28
C ILE A 22 -3.75 -0.40 -9.99
N ILE A 23 -4.87 0.25 -9.64
CA ILE A 23 -6.16 -0.39 -9.39
C ILE A 23 -7.11 0.04 -10.50
N LEU A 24 -7.61 -0.93 -11.26
CA LEU A 24 -8.55 -0.73 -12.36
C LEU A 24 -9.87 -1.42 -12.02
N ALA A 25 -10.95 -0.65 -12.05
CA ALA A 25 -12.32 -1.12 -11.91
C ALA A 25 -13.21 -0.47 -12.98
N GLU A 26 -14.44 -0.96 -13.10
CA GLU A 26 -15.38 -0.55 -14.17
C GLU A 26 -15.60 0.97 -14.26
N LYS A 27 -15.58 1.68 -13.12
CA LYS A 27 -15.83 3.12 -13.03
C LYS A 27 -14.72 3.88 -12.30
N ARG A 28 -13.55 3.25 -12.11
CA ARG A 28 -12.50 3.77 -11.22
C ARG A 28 -11.12 3.39 -11.72
N THR A 29 -10.22 4.37 -11.75
CA THR A 29 -8.82 4.19 -12.09
C THR A 29 -7.97 4.93 -11.07
N VAL A 30 -7.15 4.19 -10.33
CA VAL A 30 -6.24 4.74 -9.33
C VAL A 30 -4.82 4.28 -9.62
N ARG A 31 -3.87 5.22 -9.54
CA ARG A 31 -2.44 4.92 -9.53
C ARG A 31 -1.80 5.64 -8.35
N ILE A 32 -1.11 4.86 -7.54
CA ILE A 32 -0.22 5.35 -6.48
C ILE A 32 1.20 4.97 -6.90
N GLY A 33 2.08 5.96 -6.99
CA GLY A 33 3.45 5.83 -7.45
C GLY A 33 4.44 6.61 -6.57
N GLY A 34 5.58 6.99 -7.16
CA GLY A 34 6.74 7.52 -6.44
C GLY A 34 7.72 6.43 -6.01
N VAL A 35 8.82 6.82 -5.37
CA VAL A 35 9.89 5.89 -4.96
C VAL A 35 9.43 4.96 -3.84
N ALA A 36 8.47 5.40 -3.03
CA ALA A 36 7.96 4.68 -1.87
C ALA A 36 6.43 4.65 -1.81
N MET A 37 5.76 4.57 -2.98
CA MET A 37 4.29 4.63 -3.08
C MET A 37 3.69 5.86 -2.37
N ASN A 38 4.41 6.98 -2.40
CA ASN A 38 4.16 8.18 -1.60
C ASN A 38 3.41 9.28 -2.37
N LYS A 39 3.05 9.02 -3.63
CA LYS A 39 2.38 9.98 -4.50
C LYS A 39 1.16 9.37 -5.18
N ILE A 40 -0.01 9.99 -5.00
CA ILE A 40 -1.18 9.71 -5.83
C ILE A 40 -0.94 10.37 -7.20
N GLU A 41 -0.84 9.55 -8.24
CA GLU A 41 -0.58 10.01 -9.62
C GLU A 41 -1.84 10.02 -10.47
N THR A 42 -2.82 9.17 -10.16
CA THR A 42 -4.11 9.11 -10.85
C THR A 42 -5.19 8.79 -9.83
N TRP A 43 -6.26 9.58 -9.84
CA TRP A 43 -7.43 9.42 -8.98
C TRP A 43 -8.68 9.78 -9.80
N GLN A 44 -9.27 8.80 -10.46
CA GLN A 44 -10.42 9.01 -11.35
C GLN A 44 -11.56 8.09 -10.94
N PHE A 45 -12.70 8.69 -10.64
CA PHE A 45 -13.94 8.02 -10.27
C PHE A 45 -15.08 8.64 -11.09
N ALA A 46 -16.09 7.84 -11.43
CA ALA A 46 -17.26 8.33 -12.15
C ALA A 46 -18.17 9.21 -11.28
N ASP A 47 -18.16 8.99 -9.97
CA ASP A 47 -18.95 9.70 -8.97
C ASP A 47 -18.00 10.45 -8.03
N ASN A 48 -18.39 11.65 -7.60
CA ASN A 48 -17.60 12.45 -6.64
C ASN A 48 -17.78 11.92 -5.21
N ASP A 49 -16.71 11.97 -4.43
CA ASP A 49 -16.69 11.66 -3.00
C ASP A 49 -16.03 12.79 -2.21
N PRO A 50 -16.48 13.13 -0.98
CA PRO A 50 -15.80 14.12 -0.15
C PRO A 50 -14.30 13.84 0.06
N MET A 51 -13.87 12.58 -0.01
CA MET A 51 -12.46 12.19 0.09
C MET A 51 -11.61 12.71 -1.08
N ASP A 52 -12.21 13.02 -2.24
CA ASP A 52 -11.52 13.50 -3.43
C ASP A 52 -10.80 14.83 -3.17
N GLU A 53 -11.29 15.65 -2.23
CA GLU A 53 -10.66 16.92 -1.86
C GLU A 53 -9.34 16.71 -1.09
N ALA A 54 -9.21 15.59 -0.39
CA ALA A 54 -8.06 15.30 0.47
C ALA A 54 -6.84 14.76 -0.31
N ILE A 55 -7.01 14.30 -1.55
CA ILE A 55 -5.97 13.57 -2.29
C ILE A 55 -4.67 14.36 -2.48
N ASN A 56 -4.77 15.68 -2.64
CA ASN A 56 -3.60 16.53 -2.86
C ASN A 56 -2.80 16.76 -1.58
N ALA A 57 -3.45 16.64 -0.42
CA ALA A 57 -2.84 16.88 0.88
C ALA A 57 -2.13 15.64 1.47
N VAL A 58 -2.42 14.45 0.96
CA VAL A 58 -1.91 13.17 1.51
C VAL A 58 -0.60 12.69 0.88
N ASN A 59 -0.10 13.37 -0.16
CA ASN A 59 1.21 13.06 -0.73
C ASN A 59 2.30 13.32 0.30
N THR A 60 3.18 12.35 0.52
CA THR A 60 4.26 12.46 1.50
C THR A 60 5.63 12.54 0.82
N ASN A 61 6.60 13.15 1.49
CA ASN A 61 8.00 13.09 1.09
C ASN A 61 8.83 12.46 2.20
N PRO A 62 8.72 11.14 2.40
CA PRO A 62 9.34 10.49 3.54
C PRO A 62 10.87 10.56 3.39
N LYS A 63 11.59 10.79 4.50
CA LYS A 63 13.06 10.83 4.53
C LYS A 63 13.71 9.47 4.19
N SER A 64 12.92 8.41 4.19
CA SER A 64 13.32 7.02 3.95
C SER A 64 12.13 6.22 3.41
N VAL A 65 12.40 5.15 2.67
CA VAL A 65 11.38 4.19 2.20
C VAL A 65 10.60 3.52 3.34
N TYR A 66 11.12 3.57 4.57
CA TYR A 66 10.47 3.01 5.77
C TYR A 66 9.47 3.97 6.44
N GLY A 67 9.35 5.20 5.96
CA GLY A 67 8.37 6.18 6.44
C GLY A 67 8.42 6.43 7.96
N SER A 68 7.28 6.77 8.55
CA SER A 68 7.11 7.06 9.98
C SER A 68 6.25 6.04 10.75
N GLY A 69 5.70 5.02 10.07
CA GLY A 69 4.63 4.19 10.63
C GLY A 69 5.01 3.26 11.78
N HIS A 70 6.30 3.07 12.08
CA HIS A 70 6.73 2.16 13.15
C HIS A 70 6.31 2.66 14.54
N LEU A 71 6.44 3.96 14.82
CA LEU A 71 6.08 4.51 16.12
C LEU A 71 4.57 4.40 16.38
N ASP A 72 3.78 4.73 15.36
CA ASP A 72 2.32 4.62 15.40
C ASP A 72 1.90 3.15 15.59
N TYR A 73 2.56 2.23 14.88
CA TYR A 73 2.29 0.79 15.02
C TYR A 73 2.65 0.26 16.41
N TYR A 74 3.80 0.64 16.97
CA TYR A 74 4.16 0.24 18.34
C TYR A 74 3.19 0.80 19.38
N SER A 75 2.75 2.04 19.21
CA SER A 75 1.72 2.64 20.07
C SER A 75 0.42 1.84 19.99
N HIS A 76 0.00 1.46 18.78
CA HIS A 76 -1.17 0.59 18.57
C HIS A 76 -1.02 -0.78 19.25
N VAL A 77 0.18 -1.39 19.19
CA VAL A 77 0.45 -2.66 19.89
C VAL A 77 0.24 -2.52 21.38
N ILE A 78 0.68 -1.42 22.00
CA ILE A 78 0.45 -1.15 23.42
C ILE A 78 -1.05 -1.01 23.70
N ASP A 79 -1.78 -0.27 22.87
CA ASP A 79 -3.24 -0.12 23.04
C ASP A 79 -4.00 -1.45 22.94
N VAL A 80 -3.57 -2.35 22.05
CA VAL A 80 -4.15 -3.70 21.95
C VAL A 80 -3.86 -4.53 23.21
N LEU A 81 -2.62 -4.47 23.73
CA LEU A 81 -2.24 -5.18 24.95
C LEU A 81 -2.99 -4.65 26.19
N ASP A 82 -3.31 -3.35 26.21
CA ASP A 82 -4.13 -2.71 27.23
C ASP A 82 -5.64 -2.92 27.05
N GLY A 83 -6.08 -3.60 25.98
CA GLY A 83 -7.49 -3.83 25.67
C GLY A 83 -8.25 -2.59 25.20
N LYS A 84 -7.55 -1.55 24.73
CA LYS A 84 -8.12 -0.28 24.24
C LYS A 84 -8.41 -0.29 22.74
N ALA A 85 -7.80 -1.21 22.00
CA ALA A 85 -7.94 -1.31 20.55
C ALA A 85 -7.96 -2.78 20.09
N ASP A 86 -8.60 -3.02 18.95
CA ASP A 86 -8.50 -4.30 18.25
C ASP A 86 -7.21 -4.36 17.40
N PRO A 87 -6.61 -5.56 17.21
CA PRO A 87 -5.43 -5.69 16.37
C PRO A 87 -5.75 -5.38 14.89
N ILE A 88 -5.09 -4.36 14.33
CA ILE A 88 -5.23 -3.98 12.92
C ILE A 88 -4.61 -5.02 11.96
N VAL A 89 -3.69 -5.86 12.45
CA VAL A 89 -3.11 -6.98 11.72
C VAL A 89 -3.00 -8.17 12.68
N THR A 90 -3.48 -9.33 12.25
CA THR A 90 -3.34 -10.58 13.01
C THR A 90 -2.37 -11.53 12.32
N GLY A 91 -1.82 -12.51 13.06
CA GLY A 91 -0.97 -13.55 12.46
C GLY A 91 -1.69 -14.37 11.38
N ARG A 92 -3.01 -14.57 11.51
CA ARG A 92 -3.83 -15.25 10.49
C ARG A 92 -3.91 -14.45 9.19
N GLU A 93 -4.10 -13.13 9.29
CA GLU A 93 -4.12 -12.26 8.11
C GLU A 93 -2.73 -12.13 7.46
N ALA A 94 -1.68 -11.99 8.27
CA ALA A 94 -0.30 -11.91 7.79
C ALA A 94 0.14 -13.17 7.01
N ARG A 95 -0.38 -14.35 7.39
CA ARG A 95 -0.09 -15.62 6.71
C ARG A 95 -0.50 -15.61 5.23
N LYS A 96 -1.56 -14.90 4.85
CA LYS A 96 -2.00 -14.80 3.44
C LYS A 96 -0.90 -14.24 2.54
N THR A 97 -0.18 -13.22 3.01
CA THR A 97 0.95 -12.62 2.29
C THR A 97 2.09 -13.62 2.11
N VAL A 98 2.41 -14.38 3.16
CA VAL A 98 3.45 -15.42 3.10
C VAL A 98 3.09 -16.52 2.10
N GLU A 99 1.83 -16.95 2.08
CA GLU A 99 1.34 -17.96 1.13
C GLU A 99 1.43 -17.49 -0.33
N ILE A 100 1.15 -16.22 -0.61
CA ILE A 100 1.31 -15.64 -1.96
C ILE A 100 2.78 -15.62 -2.37
N ILE A 101 3.68 -15.21 -1.48
CA ILE A 101 5.13 -15.19 -1.72
C ILE A 101 5.63 -16.61 -2.00
N GLU A 102 5.27 -17.58 -1.16
CA GLU A 102 5.63 -18.99 -1.38
C GLU A 102 5.12 -19.53 -2.71
N ALA A 103 3.86 -19.23 -3.06
CA ALA A 103 3.29 -19.67 -4.33
C ALA A 103 4.03 -19.07 -5.53
N ALA A 104 4.47 -17.81 -5.45
CA ALA A 104 5.27 -17.16 -6.49
C ALA A 104 6.65 -17.83 -6.65
N TYR A 105 7.33 -18.14 -5.54
CA TYR A 105 8.61 -18.86 -5.58
C TYR A 105 8.46 -20.27 -6.18
N LYS A 106 7.46 -21.04 -5.74
CA LYS A 106 7.21 -22.40 -6.22
C LYS A 106 6.86 -22.49 -7.71
N LYS A 107 6.32 -21.43 -8.31
CA LYS A 107 5.98 -21.40 -9.74
C LYS A 107 7.13 -20.96 -10.65
N THR A 108 8.19 -20.39 -10.07
CA THR A 108 9.33 -19.83 -10.81
C THR A 108 10.54 -20.76 -10.79
N MET A 109 10.56 -21.74 -9.88
CA MET A 109 11.47 -22.90 -9.88
C MET A 109 10.81 -24.09 -10.59
#